data_AF-A0A1X7VK95-F1
#
_entry.id   AF-A0A1X7VK95-F1
#
_cell.length_a   1.000
_cell.length_b   1.000
_cell.length_c   1.000
_cell.angle_alpha   90.00
_cell.angle_beta   90.00
_cell.angle_gamma   90.00
#
_symmetry.space_group_name_H-M   'P 1'
#
loop_
_entity.id
_entity.type
_entity.pdbx_description
1 polymer ?
#
loop_
_entity_poly.entity_id
_entity_poly.type
_entity_poly.pdbx_seq_one_letter_code
_entity_poly.pdbx_strand_id
1 'polypeptide(L)'
;MSDQMAILRSKGVIVTDVYGNNKADDSESQKVVIEGNHQIIFTNPETLFDMEWKDLWRSPSLTERIVAFVVDEAHFVKKWGNKF
;
A
#
# COMPACT_ATOMS: atom_id res chain seq x y z
N MET A 1 -11.79 0.80 -0.93
CA MET A 1 -10.64 1.72 -1.06
C MET A 1 -10.97 2.96 -1.89
N SER A 2 -11.52 2.86 -3.10
CA SER A 2 -11.80 4.03 -3.98
C SER A 2 -12.59 5.17 -3.31
N ASP A 3 -13.63 4.86 -2.53
CA ASP A 3 -14.41 5.88 -1.82
C ASP A 3 -13.60 6.65 -0.78
N GLN A 4 -12.80 5.93 0.02
CA GLN A 4 -11.90 6.52 1.02
C GLN A 4 -10.85 7.41 0.33
N MET A 5 -10.30 6.96 -0.79
CA MET A 5 -9.34 7.73 -1.57
C MET A 5 -9.93 9.01 -2.15
N ALA A 6 -11.17 8.96 -2.66
CA ALA A 6 -11.86 10.14 -3.18
C ALA A 6 -12.05 11.21 -2.09
N ILE A 7 -12.44 10.78 -0.88
CA ILE A 7 -12.58 11.67 0.28
C ILE A 7 -11.22 12.28 0.66
N LEU A 8 -10.16 11.48 0.72
CA LEU A 8 -8.82 11.97 1.07
C LEU A 8 -8.29 12.98 0.04
N ARG A 9 -8.45 12.68 -1.25
CA ARG A 9 -8.09 13.59 -2.35
C ARG A 9 -8.89 14.89 -2.29
N SER A 10 -10.19 14.84 -1.96
CA SER A 10 -11.01 16.04 -1.77
C SER A 10 -10.52 16.96 -0.64
N LYS A 11 -9.73 16.41 0.29
CA LYS A 11 -9.10 17.14 1.40
C LYS A 11 -7.65 17.55 1.11
N GLY A 12 -7.16 17.34 -0.13
CA GLY A 12 -5.81 17.68 -0.53
C GLY A 12 -4.74 16.67 -0.12
N VAL A 13 -5.13 15.46 0.31
CA VAL A 13 -4.17 14.40 0.63
C VAL A 13 -3.74 13.71 -0.68
N ILE A 14 -2.43 13.55 -0.85
CA ILE A 14 -1.87 12.85 -2.01
C ILE A 14 -1.88 11.34 -1.76
N VAL A 15 -2.69 10.62 -2.53
CA VAL A 15 -2.97 9.20 -2.33
C VAL A 15 -2.72 8.40 -3.60
N THR A 16 -1.96 7.32 -3.45
CA THR A 16 -1.66 6.33 -4.49
C THR A 16 -2.21 4.96 -4.08
N ASP A 17 -2.61 4.16 -5.06
CA ASP A 17 -3.10 2.80 -4.90
C ASP A 17 -2.24 1.78 -5.66
N VAL A 18 -2.11 0.58 -5.09
CA VAL A 18 -1.40 -0.56 -5.65
C VAL A 18 -2.28 -1.80 -5.52
N TYR A 19 -2.57 -2.47 -6.64
CA TYR A 19 -3.48 -3.63 -6.65
C TYR A 19 -2.90 -4.91 -7.28
N GLY A 20 -1.79 -4.83 -8.03
CA GLY A 20 -1.19 -6.02 -8.67
C GLY A 20 -2.10 -6.64 -9.74
N ASN A 21 -2.71 -5.82 -10.59
CA ASN A 21 -3.75 -6.26 -11.54
C ASN A 21 -3.19 -6.66 -12.91
N ASN A 22 -2.12 -5.99 -13.39
CA ASN A 22 -1.39 -6.35 -14.60
C ASN A 22 0.01 -5.68 -14.63
N LYS A 23 0.95 -6.26 -15.40
CA LYS A 23 2.36 -5.81 -15.42
C LYS A 23 2.59 -4.37 -15.88
N ALA A 24 1.75 -3.84 -16.77
CA ALA A 24 1.93 -2.48 -17.30
C ALA A 24 1.56 -1.44 -16.23
N ASP A 25 0.40 -1.62 -15.61
CA ASP A 25 -0.08 -0.77 -14.51
C ASP A 25 0.82 -0.89 -13.28
N ASP A 26 1.40 -2.08 -13.05
CA ASP A 26 2.33 -2.30 -11.95
C ASP A 26 3.63 -1.54 -12.13
N SER A 27 4.19 -1.50 -13.35
CA SER A 27 5.43 -0.77 -13.61
C SER A 27 5.32 0.73 -13.35
N GLU A 28 4.17 1.33 -13.65
CA GLU A 28 3.92 2.76 -13.40
C GLU A 28 3.67 3.02 -11.92
N SER A 29 2.87 2.17 -11.29
CA SER A 29 2.58 2.24 -9.85
C SER A 29 3.86 2.09 -9.01
N GLN A 30 4.79 1.21 -9.41
CA GLN A 30 6.09 1.06 -8.78
C GLN A 30 6.92 2.35 -8.83
N LYS A 31 6.97 3.03 -9.98
CA LYS A 31 7.69 4.32 -10.10
C LYS A 31 7.12 5.36 -9.14
N VAL A 32 5.80 5.51 -9.11
CA VAL A 32 5.12 6.48 -8.24
C VAL A 32 5.43 6.20 -6.75
N VAL A 33 5.51 4.93 -6.36
CA VAL A 33 5.89 4.54 -5.00
C VAL A 33 7.38 4.83 -4.71
N ILE A 34 8.28 4.64 -5.67
CA ILE A 34 9.71 4.95 -5.50
C ILE A 34 9.93 6.46 -5.37
N GLU A 35 9.29 7.25 -6.24
CA GLU A 35 9.40 8.71 -6.27
C GLU A 35 9.02 9.34 -4.92
N GLY A 36 8.11 8.71 -4.16
CA GLY A 36 7.78 9.16 -2.82
C GLY A 36 6.85 10.38 -2.77
N ASN A 37 6.31 10.79 -3.91
CA ASN A 37 5.36 11.92 -4.02
C ASN A 37 3.94 11.51 -3.60
N HIS A 38 3.80 10.89 -2.43
CA HIS A 38 2.53 10.45 -1.87
C HIS A 38 2.58 10.48 -0.35
N GLN A 39 1.42 10.63 0.28
CA GLN A 39 1.28 10.61 1.76
C GLN A 39 0.70 9.30 2.25
N ILE A 40 -0.14 8.66 1.43
CA ILE A 40 -0.80 7.39 1.77
C ILE A 40 -0.72 6.48 0.55
N ILE A 41 -0.30 5.23 0.78
CA ILE A 41 -0.41 4.15 -0.19
C ILE A 41 -1.52 3.21 0.28
N PHE A 42 -2.54 3.05 -0.56
CA PHE A 42 -3.51 1.96 -0.42
C PHE A 42 -2.99 0.73 -1.14
N THR A 43 -3.05 -0.42 -0.47
CA THR A 43 -2.64 -1.68 -1.06
C THR A 43 -3.49 -2.81 -0.52
N ASN A 44 -3.63 -3.87 -1.30
CA ASN A 44 -4.23 -5.13 -0.86
C ASN A 44 -3.18 -6.06 -0.22
N PRO A 45 -3.58 -7.06 0.58
CA PRO A 45 -2.64 -7.99 1.18
C PRO A 45 -1.79 -8.76 0.16
N GLU A 46 -2.35 -9.10 -1.01
CA GLU A 46 -1.70 -9.93 -2.02
C GLU A 46 -0.39 -9.31 -2.53
N THR A 47 -0.38 -8.00 -2.78
CA THR A 47 0.81 -7.27 -3.28
C THR A 47 1.93 -7.19 -2.25
N LEU A 48 1.66 -7.35 -0.95
CA LEU A 48 2.69 -7.41 0.09
C LEU A 48 3.53 -8.69 0.00
N PHE A 49 2.96 -9.76 -0.56
CA PHE A 49 3.59 -11.07 -0.68
C PHE A 49 4.02 -11.41 -2.12
N ASP A 50 3.60 -10.61 -3.10
CA ASP A 50 3.98 -10.78 -4.50
C ASP A 50 5.49 -10.54 -4.72
N MET A 51 6.12 -11.37 -5.55
CA MET A 51 7.57 -11.30 -5.75
C MET A 51 8.03 -10.04 -6.49
N GLU A 52 7.23 -9.51 -7.41
CA GLU A 52 7.57 -8.29 -8.16
C GLU A 52 7.50 -7.05 -7.25
N TRP A 53 6.60 -7.07 -6.26
CA TRP A 53 6.38 -5.96 -5.33
C TRP A 53 7.18 -6.05 -4.03
N LYS A 54 7.56 -7.24 -3.60
CA LYS A 54 8.23 -7.49 -2.32
C LYS A 54 9.53 -6.71 -2.15
N ASP A 55 10.32 -6.58 -3.21
CA ASP A 55 11.59 -5.84 -3.15
C ASP A 55 11.36 -4.34 -2.99
N LEU A 56 10.31 -3.80 -3.62
CA LEU A 56 9.89 -2.42 -3.44
C LEU A 56 9.47 -2.16 -1.98
N TRP A 57 8.63 -3.02 -1.40
CA TRP A 57 8.17 -2.89 -0.01
C TRP A 57 9.31 -2.95 1.01
N ARG A 58 10.43 -3.59 0.66
CA ARG A 58 11.63 -3.72 1.50
C ARG A 58 12.70 -2.69 1.20
N SER A 59 12.51 -1.86 0.17
CA SER A 59 13.52 -0.89 -0.25
C SER A 59 13.77 0.14 0.86
N PRO A 60 15.02 0.54 1.12
CA PRO A 60 15.32 1.64 2.05
C PRO A 60 14.60 2.93 1.67
N SER A 61 14.54 3.22 0.37
CA SER A 61 13.82 4.38 -0.18
C SER A 61 12.38 4.45 0.29
N LEU A 62 11.69 3.32 0.42
CA LEU A 62 10.33 3.31 0.95
C LEU A 62 10.31 3.21 2.47
N THR A 63 11.02 2.23 3.04
CA THR A 63 10.94 1.87 4.46
C THR A 63 11.40 2.98 5.41
N GLU A 64 12.38 3.79 5.03
CA GLU A 64 12.83 4.95 5.81
C GLU A 64 11.78 6.08 5.86
N ARG A 65 10.82 6.10 4.93
CA ARG A 65 9.73 7.09 4.88
C ARG A 65 8.43 6.59 5.49
N ILE A 66 8.33 5.30 5.84
CA ILE A 66 7.12 4.74 6.45
C ILE A 66 7.04 5.16 7.92
N VAL A 67 6.01 5.96 8.24
CA VAL A 67 5.73 6.40 9.62
C VAL A 67 4.70 5.52 10.32
N ALA A 68 3.84 4.83 9.57
CA ALA A 68 2.77 4.01 10.09
C ALA A 68 2.34 2.93 9.08
N PHE A 69 1.82 1.82 9.61
CA PHE A 69 1.14 0.79 8.84
C PHE A 69 -0.28 0.61 9.39
N VAL A 70 -1.29 0.82 8.54
CA VAL A 70 -2.71 0.76 8.93
C VAL A 70 -3.33 -0.45 8.25
N VAL A 71 -3.95 -1.32 9.03
CA VAL A 71 -4.66 -2.51 8.54
C VAL A 71 -6.15 -2.23 8.60
N ASP A 72 -6.76 -2.00 7.43
CA ASP A 72 -8.22 -1.98 7.31
C ASP A 72 -8.78 -3.40 7.43
N GLU A 73 -10.00 -3.52 7.94
CA GLU A 73 -10.70 -4.80 8.10
C GLU A 73 -9.89 -5.86 8.87
N ALA A 74 -9.12 -5.43 9.88
CA ALA A 74 -8.26 -6.29 10.69
C ALA A 74 -9.00 -7.51 11.30
N HIS A 75 -10.32 -7.40 11.46
CA HIS A 75 -11.18 -8.48 11.95
C HIS A 75 -11.22 -9.72 11.03
N PHE A 76 -10.81 -9.61 9.74
CA PHE A 76 -10.68 -10.76 8.84
C PHE A 76 -9.54 -11.71 9.25
N VAL A 77 -8.59 -11.22 10.03
CA VAL A 77 -7.49 -12.05 10.50
C VAL A 77 -7.91 -12.79 11.78
N LYS A 78 -8.36 -14.03 11.58
CA LYS A 78 -8.98 -14.87 12.62
C LYS A 78 -8.08 -15.23 13.81
N LYS A 79 -6.76 -15.03 13.71
CA LYS A 79 -5.76 -15.50 14.69
C LYS A 79 -5.17 -14.40 15.59
N TRP A 80 -5.81 -13.25 15.70
CA TRP A 80 -5.30 -12.17 16.57
C TRP A 80 -5.40 -12.51 18.09
N GLY A 81 -6.10 -13.59 18.49
CA GLY A 81 -6.12 -14.26 19.81
C GLY A 81 -6.70 -15.69 19.69
N ASN A 82 -6.40 -16.75 20.46
CA ASN A 82 -6.18 -16.96 21.91
C ASN A 82 -4.90 -17.77 22.26
N LYS A 83 -3.90 -17.83 21.37
CA LYS A 83 -2.59 -18.44 21.64
C LYS A 83 -1.51 -17.65 20.91
N PHE A 84 -0.96 -16.66 21.58
CA PHE A 84 0.41 -16.19 21.34
C PHE A 84 1.26 -16.66 22.52
#